data_AF-A0A2T0MEY9-F1
#
_entry.id   AF-A0A2T0MEY9-F1
#
_cell.length_a   1.000
_cell.length_b   1.000
_cell.length_c   1.000
_cell.angle_alpha   90.00
_cell.angle_beta   90.00
_cell.angle_gamma   90.00
#
_symmetry.space_group_name_H-M   'P 1'
#
loop_
_entity.id
_entity.type
_entity.pdbx_description
1 polymer ?
#
loop_
_entity_poly.entity_id
_entity_poly.type
_entity_poly.pdbx_seq_one_letter_code
_entity_poly.pdbx_strand_id
1 'polypeptide(L)'
;MMAKIEVALFMVLFLNFSLFSQEELDDYVIEYRAIARGMSRRVVVKHKIFVYHATRNHKTADSLEIKNEQRAKLVELLEGLPLKGMPYLKPPSDKRLADGAPHAKLKISLKKRTYESPGFDHGNPPEEIKDLVEFVLNIAESVVQKE
;
A
#
# COMPACT_ATOMS: atom_id res chain seq x y z
N MET A 1 -45.52 -7.41 -5.86
CA MET A 1 -44.78 -8.04 -4.73
C MET A 1 -43.29 -8.29 -5.04
N MET A 2 -42.84 -8.20 -6.30
CA MET A 2 -41.42 -8.42 -6.69
C MET A 2 -40.46 -7.26 -6.36
N ALA A 3 -40.90 -6.00 -6.45
CA ALA A 3 -40.03 -4.84 -6.17
C ALA A 3 -39.53 -4.74 -4.71
N LYS A 4 -40.24 -5.35 -3.74
CA LYS A 4 -39.82 -5.34 -2.32
C LYS A 4 -38.69 -6.34 -2.03
N ILE A 5 -38.61 -7.42 -2.81
CA ILE A 5 -37.58 -8.47 -2.66
C ILE A 5 -36.25 -7.98 -3.25
N GLU A 6 -36.28 -7.24 -4.36
CA GLU A 6 -35.06 -6.65 -4.96
C GLU A 6 -34.45 -5.55 -4.09
N VAL A 7 -35.28 -4.70 -3.46
CA VAL A 7 -34.80 -3.68 -2.51
C VAL A 7 -34.18 -4.32 -1.26
N ALA A 8 -34.75 -5.43 -0.76
CA ALA A 8 -34.18 -6.17 0.36
C ALA A 8 -32.82 -6.79 -0.02
N LEU A 9 -32.65 -7.29 -1.25
CA LEU A 9 -31.39 -7.87 -1.72
C LEU A 9 -30.28 -6.82 -1.87
N PHE A 10 -30.64 -5.59 -2.30
CA PHE A 10 -29.69 -4.47 -2.39
C PHE A 10 -29.28 -3.95 -0.99
N MET A 11 -30.16 -4.04 0.01
CA MET A 11 -29.87 -3.62 1.38
C MET A 11 -28.91 -4.58 2.11
N VAL A 12 -28.94 -5.89 1.79
CA VAL A 12 -28.01 -6.88 2.37
C VAL A 12 -26.59 -6.74 1.80
N LEU A 13 -26.43 -6.19 0.60
CA LEU A 13 -25.13 -5.93 0.00
C LEU A 13 -24.34 -4.81 0.71
N PHE A 14 -25.02 -3.84 1.31
CA PHE A 14 -24.36 -2.78 2.10
C PHE A 14 -23.98 -3.18 3.53
N LEU A 15 -24.59 -4.23 4.09
CA LEU A 15 -24.29 -4.69 5.46
C LEU A 15 -22.98 -5.49 5.57
N ASN A 16 -22.37 -5.87 4.44
CA ASN A 16 -21.10 -6.59 4.43
C ASN A 16 -19.87 -5.68 4.41
N PHE A 17 -20.04 -4.35 4.49
CA PHE A 17 -18.93 -3.39 4.50
C PHE A 17 -18.54 -2.90 5.90
N SER A 18 -18.90 -3.62 6.97
CA SER A 18 -18.70 -3.13 8.34
C SER A 18 -18.15 -4.20 9.26
N LEU A 19 -16.83 -4.48 9.17
CA LEU A 19 -16.09 -4.98 10.33
C LEU A 19 -14.57 -4.81 10.14
N PHE A 20 -14.12 -3.57 9.95
CA PHE A 20 -12.75 -3.23 10.35
C PHE A 20 -12.86 -2.58 11.72
N SER A 21 -12.48 -3.30 12.77
CA SER A 21 -12.42 -2.71 14.11
C SER A 21 -11.30 -1.68 14.12
N GLN A 22 -11.52 -0.53 14.77
CA GLN A 22 -10.54 0.56 14.88
C GLN A 22 -9.21 0.09 15.52
N GLU A 23 -9.24 -1.00 16.32
CA GLU A 23 -8.04 -1.65 16.87
C GLU A 23 -7.23 -2.48 15.84
N GLU A 24 -7.82 -2.86 14.70
CA GLU A 24 -7.12 -3.63 13.66
C GLU A 24 -6.11 -2.79 12.87
N LEU A 25 -6.30 -1.47 12.88
CA LEU A 25 -5.48 -0.50 12.17
C LEU A 25 -4.46 0.22 13.05
N ASP A 26 -4.36 -0.14 14.33
CA ASP A 26 -3.34 0.43 15.21
C ASP A 26 -2.02 -0.37 15.13
N ASP A 27 -2.10 -1.62 14.67
CA ASP A 27 -0.97 -2.54 14.42
C ASP A 27 -0.90 -2.96 12.94
N TYR A 28 -0.45 -2.03 12.10
CA TYR A 28 -0.20 -2.26 10.68
C TYR A 28 1.29 -2.28 10.34
N VAL A 29 1.59 -2.98 9.25
CA VAL A 29 2.87 -2.90 8.55
C VAL A 29 2.59 -2.68 7.08
N ILE A 30 3.03 -1.55 6.53
CA ILE A 30 3.00 -1.32 5.09
C ILE A 30 4.40 -1.52 4.55
N GLU A 31 4.54 -2.37 3.55
CA GLU A 31 5.80 -2.60 2.84
C GLU A 31 5.61 -2.29 1.36
N TYR A 32 6.36 -1.29 0.90
CA TYR A 32 6.51 -0.98 -0.51
C TYR A 32 7.86 -1.48 -1.00
N ARG A 33 7.89 -2.19 -2.13
CA ARG A 33 9.15 -2.66 -2.73
C ARG A 33 9.15 -2.32 -4.21
N ALA A 34 10.24 -1.72 -4.68
CA ALA A 34 10.52 -1.52 -6.09
C ALA A 34 11.90 -2.10 -6.43
N ILE A 35 11.98 -2.90 -7.49
CA ILE A 35 13.23 -3.53 -7.96
C ILE A 35 13.43 -3.20 -9.43
N ALA A 36 14.65 -2.81 -9.77
CA ALA A 36 15.13 -2.69 -11.14
C ALA A 36 16.43 -3.48 -11.30
N ARG A 37 16.98 -3.52 -12.52
CA ARG A 37 18.24 -4.21 -12.79
C ARG A 37 19.38 -3.56 -11.98
N GLY A 38 19.87 -4.28 -10.96
CA GLY A 38 21.00 -3.84 -10.13
C GLY A 38 20.66 -2.88 -8.98
N MET A 39 19.38 -2.57 -8.76
CA MET A 39 18.90 -1.71 -7.68
C MET A 39 17.62 -2.27 -7.05
N SER A 40 17.47 -2.10 -5.74
CA SER A 40 16.21 -2.29 -5.04
C SER A 40 15.97 -1.20 -4.01
N ARG A 41 14.72 -0.76 -3.90
CA ARG A 41 14.20 0.13 -2.85
C ARG A 41 13.14 -0.62 -2.08
N ARG A 42 13.20 -0.56 -0.75
CA ARG A 42 12.18 -1.11 0.15
C ARG A 42 11.84 -0.08 1.20
N VAL A 43 10.57 0.26 1.33
CA VAL A 43 10.05 1.17 2.37
C VAL A 43 9.16 0.34 3.29
N VAL A 44 9.41 0.43 4.60
CA VAL A 44 8.62 -0.25 5.62
C VAL A 44 8.07 0.78 6.60
N VAL A 45 6.75 0.83 6.75
CA VAL A 45 6.03 1.77 7.61
C VAL A 45 5.38 0.99 8.75
N LYS A 46 5.73 1.35 9.99
CA LYS A 46 5.11 0.87 11.25
C LYS A 46 4.90 2.07 12.17
N HIS A 47 5.51 2.07 13.36
CA HIS A 47 5.69 3.26 14.23
C HIS A 47 6.71 4.25 13.67
N LYS A 48 7.69 3.74 12.93
CA LYS A 48 8.70 4.49 12.18
C LYS A 48 8.59 4.10 10.72
N ILE A 49 9.07 4.97 9.85
CA ILE A 49 9.33 4.65 8.46
C ILE A 49 10.79 4.28 8.31
N PHE A 50 11.06 3.17 7.64
CA PHE A 50 12.39 2.68 7.30
C PHE A 50 12.52 2.65 5.79
N VAL A 51 13.60 3.21 5.27
CA VAL A 51 13.88 3.27 3.84
C VAL A 51 15.20 2.53 3.59
N TYR A 52 15.13 1.43 2.86
CA TYR A 52 16.28 0.63 2.48
C TYR A 52 16.55 0.82 1.00
N HIS A 53 17.77 1.20 0.66
CA HIS A 53 18.25 1.22 -0.72
C HIS A 53 19.41 0.24 -0.84
N ALA A 54 19.39 -0.57 -1.88
CA ALA A 54 20.49 -1.47 -2.21
C ALA A 54 20.81 -1.37 -3.70
N THR A 55 22.09 -1.23 -4.00
CA THR A 55 22.68 -1.39 -5.32
C THR A 55 23.67 -2.55 -5.29
N ARG A 56 24.33 -2.85 -6.41
CA ARG A 56 25.38 -3.91 -6.45
C ARG A 56 26.50 -3.69 -5.44
N ASN A 57 26.86 -2.43 -5.17
CA ASN A 57 28.06 -2.07 -4.41
C ASN A 57 27.74 -1.38 -3.08
N HIS A 58 26.48 -1.01 -2.84
CA HIS A 58 26.11 -0.16 -1.71
C HIS A 58 24.76 -0.53 -1.12
N LYS A 59 24.61 -0.40 0.20
CA LYS A 59 23.34 -0.60 0.91
C LYS A 59 23.20 0.49 1.97
N THR A 60 22.07 1.19 1.99
CA THR A 60 21.70 2.17 3.04
C THR A 60 20.41 1.77 3.71
N ALA A 61 20.24 2.25 4.95
CA ALA A 61 19.04 2.07 5.74
C ALA A 61 18.81 3.34 6.56
N ASP A 62 17.82 4.12 6.18
CA ASP A 62 17.46 5.38 6.82
C ASP A 62 16.13 5.21 7.57
N SER A 63 15.91 6.00 8.61
CA SER A 63 14.64 5.95 9.33
C SER A 63 14.22 7.29 9.90
N LEU A 64 12.91 7.47 10.01
CA LEU A 64 12.29 8.64 10.62
C LEU A 64 11.09 8.19 11.46
N GLU A 65 10.84 8.91 12.55
CA GLU A 65 9.56 8.83 13.25
C GLU A 65 8.43 9.41 12.41
N ILE A 66 7.30 8.73 12.43
CA ILE A 66 6.10 9.16 11.71
C ILE A 66 5.36 10.15 12.61
N LYS A 67 5.02 11.32 12.07
CA LYS A 67 4.25 12.33 12.78
C LYS A 67 2.82 11.85 13.01
N ASN A 68 2.16 12.34 14.07
CA ASN A 68 0.77 11.98 14.37
C ASN A 68 -0.19 12.24 13.20
N GLU A 69 -0.01 13.34 12.49
CA GLU A 69 -0.79 13.68 11.28
C GLU A 69 -0.62 12.64 10.16
N GLN A 70 0.62 12.19 9.95
CA GLN A 70 0.94 11.15 8.97
C GLN A 70 0.35 9.81 9.38
N ARG A 71 0.41 9.47 10.67
CA ARG A 71 -0.19 8.25 11.23
C ARG A 71 -1.71 8.24 11.02
N ALA A 72 -2.38 9.35 11.33
CA ALA A 72 -3.83 9.49 11.13
C ALA A 72 -4.19 9.33 9.65
N LYS A 73 -3.43 9.96 8.74
CA LYS A 73 -3.68 9.83 7.30
C LYS A 73 -3.45 8.42 6.78
N LEU A 74 -2.44 7.69 7.28
CA LEU A 74 -2.22 6.28 6.93
C LEU A 74 -3.41 5.41 7.33
N VAL A 75 -3.93 5.60 8.55
CA VAL A 75 -5.11 4.86 9.02
C VAL A 75 -6.32 5.13 8.14
N GLU A 76 -6.62 6.41 7.84
CA GLU A 76 -7.71 6.80 6.93
C GLU A 76 -7.59 6.14 5.56
N LEU A 77 -6.38 6.17 4.97
CA LEU A 77 -6.13 5.52 3.68
C LEU A 77 -6.32 4.00 3.76
N LEU A 78 -5.86 3.35 4.83
CA LEU A 78 -6.03 1.91 5.04
C LEU A 78 -7.50 1.52 5.20
N GLU A 79 -8.33 2.33 5.88
CA GLU A 79 -9.78 2.11 6.03
C GLU A 79 -10.51 2.13 4.68
N GLY A 80 -10.06 3.00 3.77
CA GLY A 80 -10.65 3.15 2.44
C GLY A 80 -10.29 2.01 1.46
N LEU A 81 -9.33 1.14 1.80
CA LEU A 81 -8.81 0.16 0.85
C LEU A 81 -9.67 -1.10 0.72
N PRO A 82 -9.86 -1.62 -0.51
CA PRO A 82 -10.45 -2.93 -0.74
C PRO A 82 -9.43 -4.06 -0.46
N LEU A 83 -9.02 -4.24 0.80
CA LEU A 83 -7.93 -5.15 1.19
C LEU A 83 -8.07 -6.58 0.64
N LYS A 84 -9.28 -7.14 0.67
CA LYS A 84 -9.57 -8.49 0.13
C LYS A 84 -9.45 -8.54 -1.41
N GLY A 85 -9.67 -7.42 -2.08
CA GLY A 85 -9.53 -7.28 -3.53
C GLY A 85 -8.09 -7.01 -3.98
N MET A 86 -7.21 -6.62 -3.06
CA MET A 86 -5.82 -6.22 -3.36
C MET A 86 -5.02 -7.24 -4.19
N PRO A 87 -5.12 -8.57 -3.95
CA PRO A 87 -4.43 -9.57 -4.77
C PRO A 87 -4.89 -9.68 -6.22
N TYR A 88 -6.01 -9.03 -6.56
CA TYR A 88 -6.66 -9.11 -7.88
C TYR A 88 -6.60 -7.79 -8.66
N LEU A 89 -5.93 -6.77 -8.11
CA LEU A 89 -5.79 -5.47 -8.76
C LEU A 89 -5.06 -5.58 -10.10
N LYS A 90 -5.49 -4.79 -11.07
CA LYS A 90 -4.86 -4.76 -12.39
C LYS A 90 -3.86 -3.60 -12.47
N PRO A 91 -2.61 -3.85 -12.86
CA PRO A 91 -1.67 -2.77 -13.09
C PRO A 91 -2.15 -1.91 -14.28
N PRO A 92 -1.98 -0.57 -14.25
CA PRO A 92 -2.42 0.28 -15.36
C PRO A 92 -1.55 0.13 -16.62
N SER A 93 -0.33 -0.38 -16.48
CA SER A 93 0.58 -0.68 -17.59
C SER A 93 1.54 -1.83 -17.24
N ASP A 94 2.26 -2.33 -18.25
CA ASP A 94 3.24 -3.41 -18.14
C ASP A 94 4.65 -3.00 -18.59
N LYS A 95 5.02 -1.72 -18.42
CA LYS A 95 6.33 -1.20 -18.81
C LYS A 95 7.46 -1.96 -18.11
N ARG A 96 7.25 -2.46 -16.89
CA ARG A 96 8.21 -3.32 -16.17
C ARG A 96 8.60 -4.59 -16.92
N LEU A 97 7.74 -5.11 -17.80
CA LEU A 97 8.03 -6.31 -18.59
C LEU A 97 9.00 -6.02 -19.75
N ALA A 98 9.06 -4.76 -20.19
CA ALA A 98 9.94 -4.29 -21.26
C ALA A 98 11.08 -3.38 -20.73
N ASP A 99 11.46 -3.53 -19.46
CA ASP A 99 12.50 -2.72 -18.79
C ASP A 99 12.22 -1.20 -18.81
N GLY A 100 10.96 -0.81 -19.01
CA GLY A 100 10.51 0.59 -19.05
C GLY A 100 10.12 1.18 -17.69
N ALA A 101 10.07 0.35 -16.64
CA ALA A 101 9.84 0.78 -15.27
C ALA A 101 10.36 -0.26 -14.25
N PRO A 102 10.78 0.14 -13.04
CA PRO A 102 11.02 -0.81 -11.95
C PRO A 102 9.76 -1.61 -11.60
N HIS A 103 9.94 -2.89 -11.26
CA HIS A 103 8.85 -3.75 -10.78
C HIS A 103 8.54 -3.41 -9.33
N ALA A 104 7.33 -2.89 -9.09
CA ALA A 104 6.85 -2.51 -7.77
C ALA A 104 5.77 -3.46 -7.23
N LYS A 105 5.69 -3.55 -5.91
CA LYS A 105 4.65 -4.26 -5.17
C LYS A 105 4.32 -3.54 -3.86
N LEU A 106 3.07 -3.65 -3.45
CA LEU A 106 2.59 -3.21 -2.15
C LEU A 106 2.17 -4.44 -1.32
N LYS A 107 2.58 -4.45 -0.05
CA LYS A 107 2.17 -5.44 0.94
C LYS A 107 1.67 -4.72 2.19
N ILE A 108 0.52 -5.16 2.69
CA ILE A 108 -0.10 -4.61 3.90
C ILE A 108 -0.36 -5.78 4.85
N SER A 109 0.21 -5.72 6.04
CA SER A 109 -0.06 -6.66 7.12
C SER A 109 -0.85 -5.97 8.22
N LEU A 110 -1.98 -6.56 8.61
CA LEU A 110 -2.85 -6.09 9.68
C LEU A 110 -3.05 -7.25 10.66
N LYS A 111 -2.49 -7.12 11.86
CA LYS A 111 -2.41 -8.19 12.87
C LYS A 111 -1.88 -9.52 12.28
N LYS A 112 -2.78 -10.45 11.92
CA LYS A 112 -2.46 -11.80 11.39
C LYS A 112 -2.76 -11.99 9.90
N ARG A 113 -3.26 -10.97 9.22
CA ARG A 113 -3.61 -11.04 7.79
C ARG A 113 -2.63 -10.21 6.97
N THR A 114 -2.25 -10.76 5.82
CA THR A 114 -1.36 -10.09 4.87
C THR A 114 -2.04 -10.03 3.52
N TYR A 115 -2.07 -8.85 2.94
CA TYR A 115 -2.60 -8.56 1.62
C TYR A 115 -1.44 -8.09 0.74
N GLU A 116 -1.28 -8.66 -0.45
CA GLU A 116 -0.20 -8.30 -1.38
C GLU A 116 -0.82 -8.01 -2.75
N SER A 117 -0.41 -6.91 -3.36
CA SER A 117 -0.83 -6.58 -4.72
C SER A 117 -0.09 -7.44 -5.73
N PRO A 118 -0.62 -7.61 -6.95
CA PRO A 118 0.17 -7.98 -8.10
C PRO A 118 1.33 -6.99 -8.32
N GLY A 119 2.31 -7.41 -9.11
CA GLY A 119 3.38 -6.51 -9.54
C GLY A 119 2.83 -5.41 -10.47
N PHE A 120 3.26 -4.18 -10.26
CA PHE A 120 2.91 -3.02 -11.08
C PHE A 120 4.16 -2.19 -11.41
N ASP A 121 4.02 -1.21 -12.29
CA ASP A 121 5.13 -0.33 -12.68
C ASP A 121 5.35 0.71 -11.58
N HIS A 122 6.59 0.86 -11.08
CA HIS A 122 6.92 1.95 -10.15
C HIS A 122 6.55 3.30 -10.78
N GLY A 123 5.87 4.17 -10.00
CA GLY A 123 5.32 5.43 -10.48
C GLY A 123 3.96 5.32 -11.20
N ASN A 124 3.43 4.12 -11.38
CA ASN A 124 2.11 3.89 -11.97
C ASN A 124 1.35 2.73 -11.25
N PRO A 125 0.98 2.92 -9.96
CA PRO A 125 0.23 1.91 -9.19
C PRO A 125 -1.22 1.75 -9.69
N PRO A 126 -1.89 0.60 -9.42
CA PRO A 126 -3.33 0.48 -9.56
C PRO A 126 -4.06 1.60 -8.82
N GLU A 127 -5.15 2.10 -9.42
CA GLU A 127 -5.88 3.28 -8.93
C GLU A 127 -6.36 3.10 -7.48
N GLU A 128 -6.78 1.88 -7.14
CA GLU A 128 -7.32 1.54 -5.82
C GLU A 128 -6.30 1.67 -4.68
N ILE A 129 -5.00 1.60 -4.97
CA ILE A 129 -3.92 1.72 -3.96
C ILE A 129 -3.04 2.95 -4.17
N LYS A 130 -3.36 3.79 -5.16
CA LYS A 130 -2.52 4.90 -5.61
C LYS A 130 -2.23 5.89 -4.49
N ASP A 131 -3.28 6.37 -3.81
CA ASP A 131 -3.16 7.36 -2.73
C ASP A 131 -2.25 6.86 -1.60
N LEU A 132 -2.37 5.58 -1.21
CA LEU A 132 -1.50 5.00 -0.19
C LEU A 132 -0.05 4.90 -0.67
N VAL A 133 0.17 4.42 -1.89
CA VAL A 133 1.52 4.29 -2.46
C VAL A 133 2.21 5.64 -2.55
N GLU A 134 1.54 6.66 -3.10
CA GLU A 134 2.07 8.01 -3.21
C GLU A 134 2.37 8.61 -1.83
N PHE A 135 1.46 8.44 -0.87
CA PHE A 135 1.68 8.94 0.49
C PHE A 135 2.90 8.29 1.17
N VAL A 136 3.03 6.96 1.09
CA VAL A 136 4.18 6.24 1.66
C VAL A 136 5.50 6.67 1.00
N LEU A 137 5.52 6.86 -0.31
CA LEU A 137 6.71 7.32 -1.03
C LEU A 137 7.09 8.76 -0.68
N ASN A 138 6.12 9.66 -0.53
CA ASN A 138 6.37 11.05 -0.13
C ASN A 138 6.97 11.14 1.28
N ILE A 139 6.48 10.33 2.24
CA ILE A 139 7.10 10.25 3.57
C ILE A 139 8.53 9.71 3.43
N ALA A 140 8.73 8.66 2.64
CA ALA A 140 10.05 8.04 2.45
C ALA A 140 11.08 9.01 1.86
N GLU A 141 10.67 9.85 0.91
CA GLU A 141 11.55 10.88 0.32
C GLU A 141 11.98 11.94 1.34
N SER A 142 11.10 12.29 2.27
CA SER A 142 11.42 13.20 3.38
C SER A 142 12.45 12.62 4.35
N VAL A 143 12.66 11.29 4.35
CA VAL A 143 13.71 10.63 5.14
C VAL A 143 15.08 10.78 4.48
N VAL A 144 15.15 10.59 3.16
CA VAL A 144 16.40 10.59 2.39
C VAL A 144 16.97 12.00 2.20
N GLN A 145 16.15 13.05 2.21
CA GLN A 145 16.58 14.45 2.05
C GLN A 145 17.14 15.09 3.34
N LYS A 146 17.29 14.33 4.44
CA LYS A 146 17.85 14.84 5.71
C LYS A 146 19.38 14.77 5.82
N GLU A 147 20.06 14.37 4.74
CA GLU A 147 21.52 14.43 4.58
C GLU A 147 21.93 15.65 3.76
#